data_AF-A0A1V5FIR5-F1
#
_entry.id   AF-A0A1V5FIR5-F1
#
_cell.length_a   1.000
_cell.length_b   1.000
_cell.length_c   1.000
_cell.angle_alpha   90.00
_cell.angle_beta   90.00
_cell.angle_gamma   90.00
#
_symmetry.space_group_name_H-M   'P 1'
#
loop_
_entity.id
_entity.type
_entity.pdbx_description
1 polymer ?
#
loop_
_entity_poly.entity_id
_entity_poly.type
_entity_poly.pdbx_seq_one_letter_code
_entity_poly.pdbx_strand_id
1 'polypeptide(L)'
;MKLKGKKDALEKLKAERLMQADYTRKTQEVAEQRKAIEAQRAQVQQQQQFAQAFVEEIAAAKAIDMRLQQYGQINWAELEQADPSQAMRLQRERMELQAAKAQLGHSITQKHQAQALGQQQELARLAQEGEAVLAREIKGWGQETKAKLHQFALSQGFDEAALANIYDPRLVKLLHDAMTLHSLRAKAQQKPKPEAQPAPVTRINGGKSTQAHTGPDDRQSMDEWLKARQAQLKRK
;
A
#
# COMPACT_ATOMS: atom_id res chain seq x y z
N MET A 1 -29.78 -2.43 -55.66
CA MET A 1 -29.13 -1.37 -54.85
C MET A 1 -28.63 -1.79 -53.45
N LYS A 2 -28.96 -2.97 -52.89
CA LYS A 2 -28.64 -3.32 -51.48
C LYS A 2 -27.19 -3.75 -51.17
N LEU A 3 -26.33 -3.95 -52.17
CA LEU A 3 -24.95 -4.44 -51.99
C LEU A 3 -23.93 -3.33 -51.67
N LYS A 4 -24.21 -2.07 -52.05
CA LYS A 4 -23.27 -0.94 -51.89
C LYS A 4 -23.13 -0.50 -50.42
N GLY A 5 -24.23 -0.39 -49.69
CA GLY A 5 -24.22 -0.03 -48.26
C GLY A 5 -23.58 -1.07 -47.33
N LYS A 6 -23.61 -2.37 -47.70
CA LYS A 6 -22.91 -3.43 -46.94
C LYS A 6 -21.38 -3.37 -47.13
N LYS A 7 -20.90 -2.98 -48.31
CA LYS A 7 -19.46 -2.78 -48.56
C LYS A 7 -18.92 -1.54 -47.85
N ASP A 8 -19.64 -0.43 -47.89
CA ASP A 8 -19.22 0.81 -47.20
C ASP A 8 -19.21 0.64 -45.67
N ALA A 9 -20.16 -0.10 -45.10
CA ALA A 9 -20.16 -0.44 -43.67
C ALA A 9 -19.00 -1.36 -43.28
N LEU A 10 -18.63 -2.31 -44.15
CA LEU A 10 -17.50 -3.21 -43.92
C LEU A 10 -16.15 -2.48 -43.98
N GLU A 11 -16.01 -1.54 -44.91
CA GLU A 11 -14.81 -0.69 -45.03
C GLU A 11 -14.69 0.27 -43.83
N LYS A 12 -15.79 0.86 -43.35
CA LYS A 12 -15.80 1.64 -42.11
C LYS A 12 -15.36 0.82 -40.89
N LEU A 13 -15.91 -0.39 -40.72
CA LEU A 13 -15.56 -1.27 -39.61
C LEU A 13 -14.07 -1.68 -39.66
N LYS A 14 -13.54 -1.95 -40.86
CA LYS A 14 -12.10 -2.23 -41.05
C LYS A 14 -11.25 -1.00 -40.73
N ALA A 15 -11.65 0.19 -41.17
CA ALA A 15 -10.96 1.43 -40.89
C ALA A 15 -10.93 1.74 -39.38
N GLU A 16 -12.06 1.58 -38.68
CA GLU A 16 -12.15 1.74 -37.22
C GLU A 16 -11.27 0.72 -36.49
N ARG A 17 -11.27 -0.54 -36.92
CA ARG A 17 -10.41 -1.59 -36.34
C ARG A 17 -8.91 -1.33 -36.59
N LEU A 18 -8.55 -0.86 -37.79
CA LEU A 18 -7.18 -0.46 -38.12
C LEU A 18 -6.73 0.74 -37.27
N MET A 19 -7.61 1.72 -37.09
CA MET A 19 -7.35 2.88 -36.24
C MET A 19 -7.20 2.50 -34.77
N GLN A 20 -8.06 1.63 -34.24
CA GLN A 20 -7.94 1.10 -32.86
C GLN A 20 -6.65 0.30 -32.65
N ALA A 21 -6.24 -0.51 -33.63
CA ALA A 21 -4.97 -1.23 -33.60
C ALA A 21 -3.78 -0.26 -33.61
N ASP A 22 -3.83 0.80 -34.41
CA ASP A 22 -2.81 1.85 -34.47
C ASP A 22 -2.72 2.64 -33.16
N TYR A 23 -3.85 3.01 -32.56
CA TYR A 23 -3.89 3.65 -31.24
C TYR A 23 -3.34 2.75 -30.14
N THR A 24 -3.68 1.46 -30.17
CA THR A 24 -3.15 0.48 -29.20
C THR A 24 -1.64 0.36 -29.34
N ARG A 25 -1.14 0.25 -30.58
CA ARG A 25 0.30 0.16 -30.87
C ARG A 25 1.05 1.42 -30.45
N LYS A 26 0.55 2.60 -30.81
CA LYS A 26 1.14 3.89 -30.43
C LYS A 26 1.11 4.13 -28.92
N THR A 27 0.04 3.71 -28.24
CA THR A 27 -0.05 3.84 -26.78
C THR A 27 0.93 2.88 -26.09
N GLN A 28 1.08 1.67 -26.61
CA GLN A 28 2.10 0.71 -26.16
C GLN A 28 3.52 1.27 -26.39
N GLU A 29 3.79 1.81 -27.58
CA GLU A 29 5.09 2.41 -27.91
C GLU A 29 5.42 3.62 -27.00
N VAL A 30 4.45 4.50 -26.74
CA VAL A 30 4.62 5.62 -25.80
C VAL A 30 4.83 5.12 -24.37
N ALA A 31 4.12 4.07 -23.95
CA ALA A 31 4.31 3.46 -22.64
C ALA A 31 5.71 2.82 -22.50
N GLU A 32 6.18 2.13 -23.54
CA GLU A 32 7.53 1.56 -23.61
C GLU A 32 8.60 2.65 -23.59
N GLN A 33 8.43 3.72 -24.37
CA GLN A 33 9.35 4.87 -24.36
C GLN A 33 9.38 5.55 -22.99
N ARG A 34 8.23 5.74 -22.34
CA ARG A 34 8.16 6.30 -20.98
C ARG A 34 8.90 5.41 -19.99
N LYS A 35 8.69 4.10 -20.05
CA LYS A 35 9.39 3.14 -19.19
C LYS A 35 10.90 3.17 -19.41
N ALA A 36 11.36 3.29 -20.66
CA ALA A 36 12.79 3.41 -20.98
C ALA A 36 13.39 4.72 -20.44
N ILE A 37 12.69 5.85 -20.62
CA ILE A 37 13.12 7.16 -20.10
C ILE A 37 13.17 7.17 -18.57
N GLU A 38 12.17 6.57 -17.91
CA GLU A 38 12.11 6.47 -16.46
C GLU A 38 13.25 5.60 -15.91
N ALA A 39 13.52 4.46 -16.55
CA ALA A 39 14.67 3.62 -16.21
C ALA A 39 16.00 4.38 -16.38
N GLN A 40 16.16 5.14 -17.46
CA GLN A 40 17.35 5.97 -17.68
C GLN A 40 17.48 7.06 -16.62
N ARG A 41 16.38 7.73 -16.25
CA ARG A 41 16.37 8.74 -15.18
C ARG A 41 16.77 8.13 -13.84
N ALA A 42 16.23 6.97 -13.50
CA ALA A 42 16.59 6.26 -12.28
C ALA A 42 18.10 5.92 -12.25
N GLN A 43 18.64 5.44 -13.37
CA GLN A 43 20.07 5.14 -13.49
C GLN A 43 20.94 6.39 -13.34
N VAL A 44 20.58 7.50 -14.01
CA VAL A 44 21.31 8.77 -13.91
C VAL A 44 21.26 9.31 -12.48
N GLN A 45 20.09 9.26 -11.84
CA GLN A 45 19.94 9.71 -10.45
C GLN A 45 20.79 8.86 -9.50
N GLN A 46 20.79 7.53 -9.66
CA GLN A 46 21.64 6.64 -8.87
C GLN A 46 23.13 6.95 -9.07
N GLN A 47 23.56 7.17 -10.32
CA GLN A 47 24.94 7.56 -10.63
C GLN A 47 25.32 8.91 -10.05
N GLN A 48 24.41 9.90 -10.08
CA GLN A 48 24.65 11.21 -9.48
C GLN A 48 24.77 11.13 -7.96
N GLN A 49 23.88 10.38 -7.30
CA GLN A 49 23.95 10.17 -5.86
C GLN A 49 25.25 9.46 -5.46
N PHE A 50 25.64 8.43 -6.20
CA PHE A 50 26.89 7.73 -5.99
C PHE A 50 28.09 8.67 -6.20
N ALA A 51 28.12 9.41 -7.31
CA ALA A 51 29.21 10.33 -7.61
C ALA A 51 29.32 11.45 -6.57
N GLN A 52 28.20 11.99 -6.08
CA GLN A 52 28.20 12.98 -5.01
C GLN A 52 28.70 12.41 -3.68
N ALA A 53 28.29 11.19 -3.34
CA ALA A 53 28.69 10.52 -2.11
C ALA A 53 30.18 10.13 -2.07
N PHE A 54 30.79 9.89 -3.24
CA PHE A 54 32.14 9.35 -3.37
C PHE A 54 33.07 10.23 -4.23
N VAL A 55 32.76 11.52 -4.39
CA VAL A 55 33.49 12.42 -5.30
C VAL A 55 34.97 12.51 -4.95
N GLU A 56 35.29 12.58 -3.65
CA GLU A 56 36.66 12.70 -3.14
C GLU A 56 37.44 11.40 -3.39
N GLU A 57 36.82 10.25 -3.12
CA GLU A 57 37.43 8.94 -3.34
C GLU A 57 37.62 8.65 -4.84
N ILE A 58 36.67 9.04 -5.68
CA ILE A 58 36.80 8.89 -7.14
C ILE A 58 37.95 9.77 -7.65
N ALA A 59 38.06 11.01 -7.17
CA ALA A 59 39.15 11.91 -7.53
C ALA A 59 40.51 11.38 -7.08
N ALA A 60 40.60 10.86 -5.85
CA ALA A 60 41.82 10.24 -5.33
C ALA A 60 42.23 8.99 -6.13
N ALA A 61 41.27 8.12 -6.47
CA ALA A 61 41.52 6.96 -7.33
C ALA A 61 42.05 7.39 -8.70
N LYS A 62 41.46 8.43 -9.29
CA LYS A 62 41.87 8.95 -10.59
C LYS A 62 43.29 9.55 -10.54
N ALA A 63 43.64 10.26 -9.49
CA ALA A 63 44.97 10.81 -9.29
C ALA A 63 46.03 9.70 -9.15
N ILE A 64 45.72 8.64 -8.38
CA ILE A 64 46.57 7.46 -8.26
C ILE A 64 46.75 6.79 -9.63
N ASP A 65 45.67 6.65 -10.41
CA ASP A 65 45.73 6.06 -11.75
C ASP A 65 46.62 6.85 -12.70
N MET A 66 46.52 8.17 -12.69
CA MET A 66 47.41 9.03 -13.49
C MET A 66 48.87 8.84 -13.11
N ARG A 67 49.18 8.72 -11.81
CA ARG A 67 50.54 8.48 -11.33
C ARG A 67 51.02 7.07 -11.72
N LEU A 68 50.17 6.05 -11.60
CA LEU A 68 50.45 4.68 -12.05
C LEU A 68 50.71 4.59 -13.56
N GLN A 69 50.03 5.39 -14.38
CA GLN A 69 50.27 5.44 -15.82
C GLN A 69 51.67 5.97 -16.17
N GLN A 70 52.22 6.90 -15.39
CA GLN A 70 53.58 7.40 -15.60
C GLN A 70 54.63 6.28 -15.43
N TYR A 71 54.43 5.37 -14.48
CA TYR A 71 55.28 4.20 -14.28
C TYR A 71 55.27 3.20 -15.43
N GLY A 72 54.18 3.17 -16.21
CA GLY A 72 54.07 2.31 -17.40
C GLY A 72 54.96 2.77 -18.56
N GLN A 73 55.45 4.02 -18.53
CA GLN A 73 56.32 4.59 -19.57
C GLN A 73 57.81 4.44 -19.24
N ILE A 74 58.15 3.95 -18.03
CA ILE A 74 59.54 3.80 -17.59
C ILE A 74 60.14 2.51 -18.15
N ASN A 75 61.32 2.62 -18.77
CA ASN A 75 62.15 1.47 -19.10
C ASN A 75 62.88 0.96 -17.85
N TRP A 76 62.24 0.06 -17.11
CA TRP A 76 62.75 -0.42 -15.83
C TRP A 76 64.10 -1.13 -15.94
N ALA A 77 64.35 -1.87 -17.02
CA ALA A 77 65.60 -2.59 -17.20
C ALA A 77 66.80 -1.64 -17.39
N GLU A 78 66.59 -0.56 -18.14
CA GLU A 78 67.61 0.47 -18.35
C GLU A 78 67.82 1.30 -17.08
N LEU A 79 66.74 1.66 -16.38
CA LEU A 79 66.82 2.41 -15.13
C LEU A 79 67.53 1.61 -14.03
N GLU A 80 67.26 0.31 -13.92
CA GLU A 80 67.91 -0.56 -12.95
C GLU A 80 69.41 -0.71 -13.22
N GLN A 81 69.84 -0.71 -14.49
CA GLN A 81 71.26 -0.72 -14.85
C GLN A 81 71.95 0.63 -14.60
N ALA A 82 71.25 1.74 -14.85
CA ALA A 82 71.80 3.09 -14.71
C ALA A 82 71.80 3.61 -13.26
N ASP A 83 70.70 3.42 -12.52
CA ASP A 83 70.54 3.80 -11.11
C ASP A 83 69.62 2.80 -10.37
N PRO A 84 70.20 1.70 -9.83
CA PRO A 84 69.46 0.70 -9.06
C PRO A 84 68.73 1.30 -7.85
N SER A 85 69.29 2.36 -7.24
CA SER A 85 68.71 2.99 -6.05
C SER A 85 67.42 3.73 -6.39
N GLN A 86 67.40 4.42 -7.53
CA GLN A 86 66.21 5.12 -8.03
C GLN A 86 65.15 4.12 -8.48
N ALA A 87 65.52 3.05 -9.18
CA ALA A 87 64.61 1.98 -9.58
C ALA A 87 63.87 1.41 -8.36
N MET A 88 64.60 1.07 -7.29
CA MET A 88 64.01 0.54 -6.04
C MET A 88 63.05 1.53 -5.36
N ARG A 89 63.37 2.82 -5.34
CA ARG A 89 62.47 3.85 -4.79
C ARG A 89 61.17 3.94 -5.57
N LEU A 90 61.25 4.02 -6.90
CA LEU A 90 60.09 4.12 -7.79
C LEU A 90 59.22 2.86 -7.76
N GLN A 91 59.83 1.68 -7.67
CA GLN A 91 59.10 0.43 -7.54
C GLN A 91 58.33 0.34 -6.22
N ARG A 92 58.93 0.79 -5.11
CA ARG A 92 58.25 0.89 -3.82
C ARG A 92 57.07 1.84 -3.88
N GLU A 93 57.26 3.04 -4.42
CA GLU A 93 56.19 4.02 -4.56
C GLU A 93 55.04 3.47 -5.42
N ARG A 94 55.35 2.80 -6.53
CA ARG A 94 54.35 2.12 -7.36
C ARG A 94 53.55 1.09 -6.56
N MET A 95 54.21 0.27 -5.73
CA MET A 95 53.54 -0.71 -4.88
C MET A 95 52.64 -0.05 -3.84
N GLU A 96 53.10 1.03 -3.20
CA GLU A 96 52.31 1.82 -2.25
C GLU A 96 51.07 2.43 -2.91
N LEU A 97 51.20 2.97 -4.12
CA LEU A 97 50.08 3.50 -4.91
C LEU A 97 49.07 2.41 -5.29
N GLN A 98 49.53 1.21 -5.67
CA GLN A 98 48.66 0.08 -5.94
C GLN A 98 47.89 -0.38 -4.69
N ALA A 99 48.56 -0.45 -3.54
CA ALA A 99 47.93 -0.77 -2.27
C ALA A 99 46.90 0.30 -1.85
N ALA A 100 47.24 1.59 -1.98
CA ALA A 100 46.35 2.70 -1.68
C ALA A 100 45.09 2.67 -2.56
N LYS A 101 45.23 2.37 -3.86
CA LYS A 101 44.08 2.20 -4.77
C LYS A 101 43.17 1.05 -4.33
N ALA A 102 43.75 -0.10 -3.97
CA ALA A 102 42.98 -1.25 -3.52
C ALA A 102 42.20 -0.94 -2.22
N GLN A 103 42.85 -0.28 -1.26
CA GLN A 103 42.21 0.14 -0.01
C GLN A 103 41.06 1.13 -0.27
N LEU A 104 41.24 2.05 -1.20
CA LEU A 104 40.21 3.03 -1.58
C LEU A 104 38.98 2.34 -2.21
N GLY A 105 39.20 1.39 -3.12
CA GLY A 105 38.12 0.58 -3.70
C GLY A 105 37.36 -0.22 -2.64
N HIS A 106 38.07 -0.77 -1.65
CA HIS A 106 37.45 -1.46 -0.52
C HIS A 106 36.62 -0.51 0.35
N SER A 107 37.14 0.69 0.64
CA SER A 107 36.43 1.71 1.43
C SER A 107 35.14 2.16 0.75
N ILE A 108 35.17 2.45 -0.55
CA ILE A 108 33.97 2.81 -1.34
C ILE A 108 32.92 1.69 -1.23
N THR A 109 33.35 0.43 -1.42
CA THR A 109 32.45 -0.73 -1.37
C THR A 109 31.81 -0.88 0.01
N GLN A 110 32.59 -0.76 1.08
CA GLN A 110 32.08 -0.84 2.45
C GLN A 110 31.11 0.30 2.76
N LYS A 111 31.46 1.55 2.43
CA LYS A 111 30.60 2.72 2.66
C LYS A 111 29.28 2.59 1.92
N HIS A 112 29.32 2.14 0.66
CA HIS A 112 28.11 1.90 -0.12
C HIS A 112 27.22 0.83 0.52
N GLN A 113 27.81 -0.28 0.99
CA GLN A 113 27.06 -1.32 1.68
C GLN A 113 26.47 -0.84 3.02
N ALA A 114 27.25 -0.06 3.79
CA ALA A 114 26.81 0.53 5.05
C ALA A 114 25.67 1.53 4.83
N GLN A 115 25.72 2.33 3.77
CA GLN A 115 24.65 3.26 3.42
C GLN A 115 23.34 2.52 3.08
N ALA A 116 23.41 1.45 2.29
CA ALA A 116 22.24 0.63 1.97
C ALA A 116 21.63 -0.02 3.22
N LEU A 117 22.48 -0.56 4.11
CA LEU A 117 22.03 -1.14 5.38
C LEU A 117 21.41 -0.07 6.30
N GLY A 118 22.04 1.11 6.39
CA GLY A 118 21.55 2.23 7.19
C GLY A 118 20.18 2.72 6.71
N GLN A 119 19.96 2.82 5.39
CA GLN A 119 18.64 3.15 4.84
C GLN A 119 17.59 2.09 5.23
N GLN A 120 17.91 0.80 5.12
CA GLN A 120 16.98 -0.26 5.51
C GLN A 120 16.64 -0.21 7.00
N GLN A 121 17.63 0.01 7.86
CA GLN A 121 17.44 0.14 9.30
C GLN A 121 16.59 1.36 9.66
N GLU A 122 16.83 2.50 9.01
CA GLU A 122 16.06 3.72 9.23
C GLU A 122 14.60 3.53 8.79
N LEU A 123 14.36 2.92 7.63
CA LEU A 123 13.00 2.59 7.19
C LEU A 123 12.29 1.64 8.16
N ALA A 124 12.99 0.63 8.67
CA ALA A 124 12.44 -0.29 9.66
C ALA A 124 12.12 0.43 10.98
N ARG A 125 12.99 1.36 11.42
CA ARG A 125 12.78 2.19 12.61
C ARG A 125 11.56 3.08 12.45
N LEU A 126 11.45 3.80 11.33
CA LEU A 126 10.29 4.63 11.01
C LEU A 126 9.00 3.82 10.95
N ALA A 127 9.03 2.61 10.38
CA ALA A 127 7.88 1.72 10.35
C ALA A 127 7.44 1.28 11.76
N GLN A 128 8.39 0.92 12.64
CA GLN A 128 8.10 0.54 14.02
C GLN A 128 7.54 1.71 14.84
N GLU A 129 8.17 2.88 14.74
CA GLU A 129 7.71 4.11 15.40
C GLU A 129 6.31 4.51 14.89
N GLY A 130 6.09 4.44 13.58
CA GLY A 130 4.80 4.70 12.96
C GLY A 130 3.72 3.73 13.42
N GLU A 131 4.03 2.44 13.53
CA GLU A 131 3.11 1.42 14.03
C GLU A 131 2.71 1.68 15.49
N ALA A 132 3.65 2.08 16.35
CA ALA A 132 3.36 2.44 17.74
C ALA A 132 2.42 3.66 17.84
N VAL A 133 2.64 4.69 17.02
CA VAL A 133 1.78 5.88 16.96
C VAL A 133 0.37 5.50 16.50
N LEU A 134 0.26 4.72 15.42
CA LEU A 134 -1.02 4.30 14.86
C LEU A 134 -1.78 3.39 15.82
N ALA A 135 -1.10 2.50 16.54
CA ALA A 135 -1.71 1.65 17.56
C ALA A 135 -2.33 2.47 18.71
N ARG A 136 -1.71 3.60 19.07
CA ARG A 136 -2.21 4.51 20.10
C ARG A 136 -3.40 5.34 19.62
N GLU A 137 -3.37 5.81 18.38
CA GLU A 137 -4.35 6.77 17.86
C GLU A 137 -5.57 6.13 17.17
N ILE A 138 -5.40 4.95 16.57
CA ILE A 138 -6.47 4.26 15.84
C ILE A 138 -6.98 3.09 16.68
N LYS A 139 -8.24 3.17 17.11
CA LYS A 139 -8.89 2.09 17.87
C LYS A 139 -9.00 0.83 17.00
N GLY A 140 -8.51 -0.30 17.51
CA GLY A 140 -8.52 -1.57 16.77
C GLY A 140 -7.48 -1.62 15.65
N TRP A 141 -6.39 -0.84 15.76
CA TRP A 141 -5.27 -0.96 14.86
C TRP A 141 -4.69 -2.38 14.90
N GLY A 142 -4.57 -3.00 13.72
CA GLY A 142 -4.17 -4.40 13.58
C GLY A 142 -4.21 -4.82 12.11
N GLN A 143 -3.94 -6.10 11.84
CA GLN A 143 -3.83 -6.61 10.46
C GLN A 143 -5.11 -6.42 9.63
N GLU A 144 -6.28 -6.60 10.25
CA GLU A 144 -7.56 -6.41 9.56
C GLU A 144 -7.77 -4.95 9.13
N THR A 145 -7.46 -3.99 10.01
CA THR A 145 -7.57 -2.55 9.71
C THR A 145 -6.58 -2.16 8.63
N LYS A 146 -5.34 -2.67 8.68
CA LYS A 146 -4.32 -2.48 7.62
C LYS A 146 -4.81 -3.01 6.26
N ALA A 147 -5.38 -4.21 6.22
CA ALA A 147 -5.89 -4.81 4.98
C ALA A 147 -7.05 -4.00 4.37
N LYS A 148 -8.00 -3.54 5.20
CA LYS A 148 -9.10 -2.66 4.75
C LYS A 148 -8.58 -1.33 4.21
N LEU A 149 -7.60 -0.75 4.90
CA LEU A 149 -6.96 0.49 4.48
C LEU A 149 -6.26 0.35 3.13
N HIS A 150 -5.55 -0.78 2.94
CA HIS A 150 -4.88 -1.11 1.69
C HIS A 150 -5.86 -1.23 0.53
N GLN A 151 -6.94 -2.00 0.71
CA GLN A 151 -8.01 -2.12 -0.30
C GLN A 151 -8.68 -0.79 -0.61
N PHE A 152 -8.91 0.04 0.41
CA PHE A 152 -9.47 1.37 0.23
C PHE A 152 -8.53 2.24 -0.60
N ALA A 153 -7.23 2.26 -0.32
CA ALA A 153 -6.29 3.05 -1.10
C ALA A 153 -6.21 2.61 -2.57
N LEU A 154 -6.19 1.30 -2.84
CA LEU A 154 -6.28 0.78 -4.21
C LEU A 154 -7.57 1.26 -4.91
N SER A 155 -8.70 1.30 -4.19
CA SER A 155 -9.97 1.83 -4.74
C SER A 155 -9.92 3.33 -5.05
N GLN A 156 -9.03 4.08 -4.39
CA GLN A 156 -8.81 5.50 -4.62
C GLN A 156 -7.78 5.78 -5.73
N GLY A 157 -7.20 4.74 -6.34
CA GLY A 157 -6.24 4.88 -7.46
C GLY A 157 -4.77 4.94 -7.04
N PHE A 158 -4.45 4.62 -5.78
CA PHE A 158 -3.06 4.38 -5.38
C PHE A 158 -2.56 3.05 -5.98
N ASP A 159 -1.28 3.00 -6.32
CA ASP A 159 -0.62 1.77 -6.73
C ASP A 159 0.02 1.04 -5.54
N GLU A 160 0.32 -0.25 -5.73
CA GLU A 160 0.93 -1.10 -4.70
C GLU A 160 2.30 -0.55 -4.26
N ALA A 161 3.04 0.06 -5.19
CA ALA A 161 4.37 0.60 -4.94
C ALA A 161 4.32 1.85 -4.04
N ALA A 162 3.36 2.75 -4.23
CA ALA A 162 3.16 3.88 -3.33
C ALA A 162 2.79 3.38 -1.94
N LEU A 163 1.89 2.38 -1.85
CA LEU A 163 1.41 1.85 -0.57
C LEU A 163 2.50 1.15 0.23
N ALA A 164 3.39 0.41 -0.43
CA ALA A 164 4.53 -0.25 0.20
C ALA A 164 5.54 0.73 0.84
N ASN A 165 5.53 1.99 0.38
CA ASN A 165 6.48 3.02 0.82
C ASN A 165 5.87 4.07 1.78
N ILE A 166 4.64 3.86 2.27
CA ILE A 166 4.04 4.75 3.27
C ILE A 166 4.52 4.37 4.67
N TYR A 167 5.58 5.04 5.12
CA TYR A 167 6.11 4.89 6.47
C TYR A 167 5.66 6.00 7.43
N ASP A 168 5.14 7.12 6.91
CA ASP A 168 4.69 8.24 7.74
C ASP A 168 3.32 7.94 8.38
N PRO A 169 3.23 7.84 9.71
CA PRO A 169 1.97 7.58 10.41
C PRO A 169 0.90 8.66 10.14
N ARG A 170 1.30 9.89 9.78
CA ARG A 170 0.36 10.98 9.47
C ARG A 170 -0.45 10.68 8.20
N LEU A 171 0.21 10.11 7.18
CA LEU A 171 -0.44 9.73 5.93
C LEU A 171 -1.39 8.56 6.14
N VAL A 172 -0.97 7.56 6.92
CA VAL A 172 -1.80 6.41 7.26
C VAL A 172 -3.05 6.83 8.03
N LYS A 173 -2.90 7.77 8.98
CA LYS A 173 -4.02 8.35 9.71
C LYS A 173 -5.00 9.09 8.78
N LEU A 174 -4.48 9.96 7.90
CA LEU A 174 -5.32 10.67 6.93
C LEU A 174 -6.11 9.70 6.03
N LEU A 175 -5.47 8.63 5.57
CA LEU A 175 -6.11 7.59 4.78
C LEU A 175 -7.20 6.85 5.58
N HIS A 176 -6.95 6.59 6.86
CA HIS A 176 -7.91 5.96 7.75
C HIS A 176 -9.14 6.84 8.00
N ASP A 177 -8.92 8.14 8.20
CA ASP A 177 -9.99 9.11 8.38
C ASP A 177 -10.83 9.24 7.10
N ALA A 178 -10.19 9.27 5.93
CA ALA A 178 -10.86 9.26 4.64
C ALA A 178 -11.72 7.99 4.44
N MET A 179 -11.18 6.81 4.77
CA MET A 179 -11.91 5.54 4.71
C MET A 179 -13.14 5.56 5.64
N THR A 180 -12.96 6.06 6.87
CA THR A 180 -14.04 6.16 7.87
C THR A 180 -15.14 7.09 7.38
N LEU A 181 -14.79 8.28 6.90
CA LEU A 181 -15.73 9.25 6.34
C LEU A 181 -16.48 8.70 5.13
N HIS A 182 -15.78 8.01 4.22
CA HIS A 182 -16.39 7.34 3.08
C HIS A 182 -17.43 6.30 3.53
N SER A 183 -17.08 5.47 4.52
CA SER A 183 -17.99 4.47 5.07
C SER A 183 -19.23 5.09 5.75
N LEU A 184 -19.06 6.21 6.46
CA LEU A 184 -20.15 6.92 7.11
C LEU A 184 -21.09 7.57 6.08
N ARG A 185 -20.53 8.18 5.02
CA ARG A 185 -21.33 8.72 3.90
C ARG A 185 -22.11 7.63 3.18
N ALA A 186 -21.47 6.50 2.89
CA ALA A 186 -22.13 5.36 2.26
C ALA A 186 -23.28 4.82 3.13
N LYS A 187 -23.08 4.71 4.45
CA LYS A 187 -24.14 4.34 5.40
C LYS A 187 -25.27 5.37 5.46
N ALA A 188 -24.96 6.66 5.45
CA ALA A 188 -25.96 7.72 5.48
C ALA A 188 -26.80 7.78 4.18
N GLN A 189 -26.24 7.36 3.05
CA GLN A 189 -26.95 7.27 1.78
C GLN A 189 -27.81 6.01 1.65
N GLN A 190 -27.63 5.01 2.52
CA GLN A 190 -28.55 3.88 2.60
C GLN A 190 -29.86 4.38 3.21
N LYS A 191 -30.94 4.40 2.40
CA LYS A 191 -32.30 4.72 2.87
C LYS A 191 -32.60 3.91 4.13
N PRO A 192 -33.13 4.53 5.21
CA PRO A 192 -33.54 3.78 6.39
C PRO A 192 -34.50 2.67 5.94
N LYS A 193 -34.21 1.44 6.40
CA LYS A 193 -35.08 0.29 6.18
C LYS A 193 -36.48 0.72 6.66
N PRO A 194 -37.55 0.57 5.85
CA PRO A 194 -38.88 0.97 6.30
C PRO A 194 -39.13 0.27 7.64
N GLU A 195 -39.40 1.07 8.68
CA GLU A 195 -39.83 0.54 9.98
C GLU A 195 -40.98 -0.40 9.69
N ALA A 196 -40.84 -1.66 10.09
CA ALA A 196 -41.93 -2.59 10.03
C ALA A 196 -43.08 -1.93 10.80
N GLN A 197 -44.15 -1.58 10.08
CA GLN A 197 -45.36 -1.05 10.71
C GLN A 197 -45.69 -2.00 11.86
N PRO A 198 -45.86 -1.50 13.10
CA PRO A 198 -46.22 -2.38 14.20
C PRO A 198 -47.46 -3.15 13.77
N ALA A 199 -47.37 -4.48 13.82
CA ALA A 199 -48.47 -5.34 13.44
C ALA A 199 -49.73 -4.85 14.17
N PRO A 200 -50.89 -4.70 13.47
CA PRO A 200 -52.09 -4.20 14.11
C PRO A 200 -52.37 -5.08 15.32
N VAL A 201 -52.49 -4.44 16.49
CA VAL A 201 -52.79 -5.12 17.75
C VAL A 201 -54.02 -5.97 17.48
N THR A 202 -53.86 -7.29 17.51
CA THR A 202 -54.98 -8.22 17.44
C THR A 202 -55.91 -7.87 18.58
N ARG A 203 -57.02 -7.20 18.28
CA ARG A 203 -58.17 -7.18 19.18
C ARG A 203 -58.45 -8.63 19.49
N ILE A 204 -58.39 -8.94 20.77
CA ILE A 204 -58.80 -10.23 21.32
C ILE A 204 -60.30 -10.34 21.00
N ASN A 205 -60.62 -10.89 19.83
CA ASN A 205 -61.95 -11.43 19.60
C ASN A 205 -62.11 -12.55 20.64
N GLY A 206 -63.16 -12.44 21.45
CA GLY A 206 -63.46 -13.31 22.57
C GLY A 206 -63.34 -14.79 22.19
N GLY A 207 -62.19 -15.37 22.50
CA GLY A 207 -62.01 -16.81 22.59
C GLY A 207 -62.65 -17.26 23.89
N LYS A 208 -63.66 -18.13 23.77
CA LYS A 208 -64.32 -18.84 24.86
C LYS A 208 -63.31 -19.31 25.92
N SER A 209 -63.28 -18.61 27.04
CA SER A 209 -62.76 -19.14 28.31
C SER A 209 -63.89 -19.95 28.94
N THR A 210 -63.91 -21.26 28.68
CA THR A 210 -64.65 -22.21 29.49
C THR A 210 -63.86 -22.45 30.78
N GLN A 211 -63.99 -21.54 31.73
CA GLN A 211 -63.83 -21.86 33.15
C GLN A 211 -65.08 -21.39 33.86
N ALA A 212 -65.95 -22.34 34.19
CA ALA A 212 -67.20 -22.10 34.88
C ALA A 212 -66.90 -21.46 36.24
N HIS A 213 -67.19 -20.16 36.36
CA HIS A 213 -67.20 -19.47 37.64
C HIS A 213 -68.39 -20.01 38.44
N THR A 214 -68.13 -20.89 39.40
CA THR A 214 -69.15 -21.50 40.29
C THR A 214 -69.19 -20.75 41.61
N GLY A 215 -69.34 -19.43 41.54
CA GLY A 215 -69.52 -18.53 42.68
C GLY A 215 -70.66 -17.54 42.41
N PRO A 216 -71.23 -16.92 43.46
CA PRO A 216 -72.28 -15.90 43.28
C PRO A 216 -71.72 -14.71 42.49
N ASP A 217 -72.36 -14.35 41.38
CA ASP A 217 -72.03 -13.19 40.54
C ASP A 217 -73.16 -12.17 40.63
N ASP A 218 -72.82 -10.88 40.73
CA ASP A 218 -73.76 -9.76 40.92
C ASP A 218 -74.66 -9.49 39.69
N ARG A 219 -74.46 -10.24 38.61
CA ARG A 219 -75.30 -10.22 37.39
C ARG A 219 -76.42 -11.28 37.38
N GLN A 220 -76.52 -12.13 38.40
CA GLN A 220 -77.54 -13.18 38.51
C GLN A 220 -78.82 -12.65 39.15
N SER A 221 -79.95 -13.32 38.90
CA SER A 221 -81.20 -13.00 39.59
C SER A 221 -81.10 -13.32 41.09
N MET A 222 -81.89 -12.64 41.93
CA MET A 222 -81.79 -12.77 43.39
C MET A 222 -81.96 -14.22 43.88
N ASP A 223 -82.85 -15.00 43.25
CA ASP A 223 -83.07 -16.41 43.58
C ASP A 223 -81.88 -17.31 43.21
N GLU A 224 -81.25 -17.05 42.06
CA GLU A 224 -80.07 -17.79 41.62
C GLU A 224 -78.85 -17.47 42.50
N TRP A 225 -78.70 -16.20 42.89
CA TRP A 225 -77.66 -15.75 43.80
C TRP A 225 -77.80 -16.41 45.19
N LEU A 226 -79.02 -16.45 45.74
CA LEU A 226 -79.31 -17.09 47.03
C LEU A 226 -79.01 -18.60 47.00
N LYS A 227 -79.33 -19.27 45.90
CA LYS A 227 -79.06 -20.70 45.72
C LYS A 227 -77.56 -20.98 45.60
N ALA A 228 -76.83 -20.15 44.87
CA ALA A 228 -75.36 -20.22 44.79
C ALA A 228 -74.70 -19.94 46.15
N ARG A 229 -75.22 -18.98 46.91
CA ARG A 229 -74.74 -18.63 48.26
C ARG A 229 -75.01 -19.73 49.28
N GLN A 230 -76.19 -20.36 49.27
CA GLN A 230 -76.49 -21.51 50.13
C GLN A 230 -75.63 -22.73 49.79
N ALA A 231 -75.38 -22.99 48.50
CA ALA A 231 -74.47 -24.05 48.07
C ALA A 231 -73.03 -23.81 48.54
N GLN A 232 -72.61 -22.55 48.63
CA GLN A 232 -71.30 -22.16 49.16
C GLN A 232 -71.20 -22.34 50.68
N LEU A 233 -72.28 -22.07 51.43
CA LEU A 233 -72.32 -22.24 52.90
C LEU A 233 -72.38 -23.72 53.33
N LYS A 234 -72.99 -24.61 52.53
CA LYS A 234 -73.00 -26.06 52.78
C LYS A 234 -71.65 -26.75 52.51
N ARG A 235 -70.71 -26.06 51.85
CA ARG A 235 -69.35 -26.56 51.55
C ARG A 235 -68.31 -26.14 52.60
N LYS A 236 -68.71 -25.41 53.65
CA LYS A 236 -67.94 -25.16 54.87
C LYS A 236 -68.46 -26.04 55.99
#